data_AF-A0A2H5V5W1-F1
#
_entry.id   AF-A0A2H5V5W1-F1
#
_cell.length_a   1.000
_cell.length_b   1.000
_cell.length_c   1.000
_cell.angle_alpha   90.00
_cell.angle_beta   90.00
_cell.angle_gamma   90.00
#
_symmetry.space_group_name_H-M   'P 1'
#
loop_
_entity.id
_entity.type
_entity.pdbx_description
1 polymer ?
#
loop_
_entity_poly.entity_id
_entity_poly.type
_entity_poly.pdbx_seq_one_letter_code
_entity_poly.pdbx_strand_id
1 'polypeptide(L)' 'MGEVTVKEEDVPFFAEVTAGGRITIPEEIRKIFDIRDGDYLLCRIKIVKRRSRD' A
#
# COMPACT_ATOMS: atom_id res chain seq x y z
N MET A 1 5.24 -21.81 -2.68
CA MET A 1 5.53 -20.39 -2.40
C MET A 1 5.40 -20.19 -0.91
N GLY A 2 6.49 -19.85 -0.21
CA GLY A 2 6.46 -19.68 1.25
C GLY A 2 5.65 -18.45 1.66
N GLU A 3 5.03 -18.52 2.84
CA GLU A 3 4.37 -17.37 3.44
C GLU A 3 5.43 -16.30 3.77
N VAL A 4 5.35 -15.16 3.10
CA VAL A 4 6.16 -14.00 3.46
C VAL A 4 5.43 -13.29 4.60
N THR A 5 5.95 -13.47 5.82
CA THR A 5 5.54 -12.77 7.04
C THR A 5 6.04 -11.33 6.98
N VAL A 6 5.13 -10.37 6.83
CA VAL A 6 5.44 -8.93 6.86
C VAL A 6 5.22 -8.44 8.28
N LYS A 7 6.28 -8.00 8.97
CA LYS A 7 6.12 -7.35 10.26
C LYS A 7 5.62 -5.93 10.08
N GLU A 8 4.95 -5.38 11.08
CA GLU A 8 4.38 -4.03 11.00
C GLU A 8 5.46 -2.95 10.82
N GLU A 9 6.64 -3.15 11.43
CA GLU A 9 7.85 -2.33 11.23
C GLU A 9 8.39 -2.36 9.79
N ASP A 10 8.04 -3.37 8.99
CA ASP A 10 8.44 -3.50 7.58
C ASP A 10 7.40 -2.88 6.62
N VAL A 11 6.28 -2.34 7.14
CA VAL A 11 5.23 -1.76 6.30
C VAL A 11 5.69 -0.37 5.83
N PRO A 12 5.88 -0.17 4.52
CA PRO A 12 6.50 1.05 4.02
C PRO A 12 5.64 2.30 4.24
N PHE A 13 4.31 2.15 4.28
CA PHE A 13 3.37 3.23 4.56
C PHE A 13 1.97 2.72 4.88
N PHE A 14 1.15 3.58 5.48
CA PHE A 14 -0.30 3.41 5.60
C PHE A 14 -1.01 4.44 4.73
N ALA A 15 -2.15 4.07 4.13
CA ALA A 15 -2.95 4.98 3.33
C ALA A 15 -4.45 4.80 3.62
N GLU A 16 -5.19 5.90 3.58
CA GLU A 16 -6.65 5.86 3.59
C GLU A 16 -7.17 5.53 2.19
N VAL A 17 -8.21 4.68 2.13
CA VAL A 17 -8.92 4.40 0.89
C VAL A 17 -9.84 5.56 0.56
N THR A 18 -9.54 6.22 -0.55
CA THR A 18 -10.31 7.34 -1.11
C THR A 18 -11.44 6.86 -2.03
N ALA A 19 -12.21 7.80 -2.57
CA ALA A 19 -13.36 7.52 -3.43
C ALA A 19 -13.02 6.60 -4.62
N GLY A 20 -13.89 5.61 -4.85
CA GLY A 20 -13.70 4.58 -5.88
C GLY A 20 -12.69 3.49 -5.50
N GLY A 21 -12.36 3.34 -4.22
CA GLY A 21 -11.45 2.28 -3.76
C GLY A 21 -9.97 2.58 -4.05
N ARG A 22 -9.61 3.84 -4.26
CA ARG A 22 -8.26 4.26 -4.66
C ARG A 22 -7.38 4.60 -3.46
N ILE A 23 -6.10 4.31 -3.57
CA ILE A 23 -5.06 4.81 -2.66
C ILE A 23 -4.01 5.58 -3.47
N THR A 24 -3.31 6.49 -2.82
CA THR A 24 -2.16 7.19 -3.39
C THR A 24 -0.89 6.65 -2.75
N ILE A 25 0.06 6.18 -3.57
CA ILE A 25 1.40 5.83 -3.09
C ILE A 25 2.16 7.14 -2.83
N PRO A 26 2.67 7.39 -1.60
CA PRO A 26 3.43 8.60 -1.29
C PRO A 26 4.66 8.78 -2.20
N GLU A 27 5.08 10.02 -2.40
CA GLU A 27 6.21 10.33 -3.29
C GLU A 27 7.52 9.68 -2.83
N GLU A 28 7.76 9.63 -1.52
CA GLU A 28 8.94 9.01 -0.93
C GLU A 28 9.03 7.53 -1.29
N ILE A 29 7.89 6.82 -1.25
CA ILE A 29 7.81 5.40 -1.62
C ILE A 29 8.06 5.22 -3.11
N ARG A 30 7.47 6.08 -3.96
CA ARG A 30 7.75 6.03 -5.40
C ARG A 30 9.23 6.23 -5.71
N LYS A 31 9.92 7.12 -4.99
CA LYS A 31 11.37 7.36 -5.14
C LYS A 31 12.21 6.17 -4.66
N ILE A 32 11.91 5.62 -3.48
CA ILE A 32 12.64 4.48 -2.92
C ILE A 32 12.59 3.27 -3.84
N PHE A 33 11.42 3.00 -4.43
CA PHE A 33 11.21 1.87 -5.33
C PHE A 33 11.40 2.20 -6.82
N ASP A 34 11.80 3.43 -7.16
CA ASP A 34 11.96 3.94 -8.53
C ASP A 34 10.76 3.63 -9.45
N ILE A 35 9.54 3.85 -8.92
CA ILE A 35 8.28 3.63 -9.65
C ILE A 35 8.04 4.77 -10.64
N ARG A 36 7.84 4.43 -11.92
CA ARG A 36 7.67 5.37 -13.03
C ARG A 36 6.37 5.14 -13.79
N ASP A 37 5.97 6.12 -14.59
CA ASP A 37 4.81 6.01 -15.45
C ASP A 37 5.02 4.88 -16.48
N GLY A 38 4.05 3.97 -16.55
CA GLY A 38 4.09 2.79 -17.42
C GLY A 38 4.51 1.50 -16.71
N ASP A 39 4.97 1.56 -15.46
CA ASP A 39 5.31 0.37 -14.68
C ASP A 39 4.05 -0.38 -14.22
N TYR A 40 4.17 -1.72 -14.18
CA TYR A 40 3.17 -2.58 -13.57
C TYR A 40 3.61 -2.95 -12.15
N LEU A 41 2.72 -2.79 -11.17
CA LEU A 41 3.03 -3.01 -9.76
C LEU A 41 2.31 -4.25 -9.20
N LEU A 42 3.02 -5.01 -8.37
CA LEU A 42 2.41 -6.01 -7.49
C LEU A 42 2.33 -5.42 -6.08
N CYS A 43 1.12 -5.15 -5.60
CA CYS A 43 0.89 -4.62 -4.25
C CYS A 43 0.28 -5.68 -3.33
N ARG A 44 0.83 -5.85 -2.13
CA ARG A 44 0.19 -6.61 -1.04
C ARG A 44 -0.45 -5.62 -0.07
N ILE A 45 -1.74 -5.80 0.20
CA ILE A 45 -2.51 -4.93 1.11
C ILE A 45 -2.90 -5.69 2.38
N LYS A 46 -2.87 -5.00 3.52
CA LYS A 46 -3.43 -5.46 4.80
C LYS A 46 -4.40 -4.41 5.32
N ILE A 47 -5.66 -4.77 5.50
CA ILE A 47 -6.66 -3.86 6.08
C ILE A 47 -6.36 -3.75 7.58
N VAL A 48 -5.92 -2.56 8.01
CA VAL A 48 -5.57 -2.30 9.42
C VAL A 48 -6.74 -1.76 10.25
N LYS A 49 -7.65 -1.01 9.61
CA LYS A 49 -8.87 -0.50 10.25
C LYS A 49 -9.96 -0.37 9.21
N ARG A 50 -11.18 -0.79 9.54
CA ARG A 50 -12.39 -0.45 8.78
C ARG A 50 -13.06 0.69 9.52
N ARG A 51 -13.47 1.76 8.83
CA ARG A 51 -14.47 2.66 9.39
C ARG A 51 -15.75 1.84 9.57
N SER A 52 -16.28 1.81 10.79
CA SER A 52 -17.66 1.40 10.99
C SER A 52 -18.52 2.33 10.12
N ARG A 53 -19.34 1.74 9.24
CA ARG A 53 -20.47 2.47 8.69
C ARG A 53 -21.49 2.52 9.82
N ASP A 54 -21.64 3.68 10.44
CA ASP A 54 -22.83 3.97 11.22
C ASP A 54 -24.01 4.17 10.26
#